data_AF-A0AAW2N4W7-F1
#
_entry.id   AF-A0AAW2N4W7-F1
#
_cell.length_a   1.000
_cell.length_b   1.000
_cell.length_c   1.000
_cell.angle_alpha   90.00
_cell.angle_beta   90.00
_cell.angle_gamma   90.00
#
_symmetry.space_group_name_H-M   'P 1'
#
loop_
_entity.id
_entity.type
_entity.pdbx_description
1 polymer ?
#
loop_
_entity_poly.entity_id
_entity_poly.type
_entity_poly.pdbx_seq_one_letter_code
_entity_poly.pdbx_strand_id
1 'polypeptide(L)'
;MIERDISMHSGFKEELRALMSCKEVKVPLVFVKGRLIGGADEMVKLDEEGKLGNLLAGIPEAAAGCGGCAGIRFMMCVDCNGSCKVLGEDGKKSVKCNKCNENGLIQCPLCC
;
A
#
# COMPACT_ATOMS: atom_id res chain seq x y z
N MET A 1 -5.84 -7.73 -7.35
CA MET A 1 -6.16 -6.87 -6.19
C MET A 1 -4.88 -6.21 -5.70
N ILE A 2 -4.92 -4.94 -5.31
CA ILE A 2 -3.77 -4.22 -4.75
C ILE A 2 -4.17 -3.69 -3.38
N GLU A 3 -3.51 -4.15 -2.35
CA GLU A 3 -3.63 -3.60 -1.00
C GLU A 3 -2.63 -2.44 -0.83
N ARG A 4 -3.10 -1.34 -0.24
CA ARG A 4 -2.27 -0.20 0.14
C ARG A 4 -2.37 0.02 1.64
N ASP A 5 -1.45 -0.60 2.36
CA ASP A 5 -1.37 -0.49 3.82
C ASP A 5 -0.83 0.88 4.24
N ILE A 6 -1.71 1.70 4.82
CA ILE A 6 -1.42 3.05 5.29
C ILE A 6 -0.55 3.10 6.56
N SER A 7 -0.37 1.97 7.24
CA SER A 7 0.57 1.83 8.38
C SER A 7 2.00 1.55 7.90
N MET A 8 2.14 0.91 6.73
CA MET A 8 3.43 0.53 6.15
C MET A 8 4.08 1.67 5.35
N HIS A 9 3.28 2.62 4.86
CA HIS A 9 3.81 3.79 4.15
C HIS A 9 2.93 5.03 4.33
N SER A 10 3.50 6.08 4.91
CA SER A 10 2.86 7.37 5.14
C SER A 10 2.34 7.98 3.85
N GLY A 11 3.08 7.80 2.73
CA GLY A 11 2.67 8.25 1.40
C GLY A 11 1.26 7.79 1.03
N PHE A 12 0.90 6.54 1.35
CA PHE A 12 -0.45 6.03 1.11
C PHE A 12 -1.49 6.68 2.04
N LYS A 13 -1.13 6.94 3.29
CA LYS A 13 -1.99 7.66 4.24
C LYS A 13 -2.24 9.10 3.77
N GLU A 14 -1.21 9.79 3.29
CA GLU A 14 -1.31 11.14 2.75
C GLU A 14 -2.15 11.18 1.47
N GLU A 15 -1.91 10.26 0.54
CA GLU A 15 -2.69 10.11 -0.68
C GLU A 15 -4.18 9.85 -0.38
N LEU A 16 -4.48 8.94 0.55
CA LEU A 16 -5.85 8.65 0.95
C LEU A 16 -6.54 9.88 1.55
N ARG A 17 -5.86 10.61 2.44
CA ARG A 17 -6.39 11.85 3.02
C ARG A 17 -6.68 12.91 1.97
N ALA A 18 -5.80 13.03 0.97
CA ALA A 18 -5.99 13.95 -0.15
C ALA A 18 -7.21 13.57 -0.99
N LEU A 19 -7.35 12.28 -1.35
CA LEU A 19 -8.50 11.77 -2.10
C LEU A 19 -9.83 11.99 -1.35
N MET A 20 -9.83 11.80 -0.03
CA MET A 20 -11.02 11.96 0.80
C MET A 20 -11.27 13.41 1.23
N SER A 21 -10.34 14.33 0.97
CA SER A 21 -10.35 15.71 1.49
C SER A 21 -10.59 15.77 3.01
N CYS A 22 -10.12 14.76 3.75
CA CYS A 22 -10.37 14.58 5.18
C CYS A 22 -9.10 14.15 5.91
N LYS A 23 -8.90 14.69 7.12
CA LYS A 23 -7.72 14.39 7.95
C LYS A 23 -7.82 13.01 8.62
N GLU A 24 -9.03 12.57 8.95
CA GLU A 24 -9.31 11.28 9.57
C GLU A 24 -10.20 10.46 8.65
N VAL A 25 -9.68 9.33 8.20
CA VAL A 25 -10.36 8.43 7.27
C VAL A 25 -10.48 7.10 7.97
N LYS A 26 -11.71 6.57 8.04
CA LYS A 26 -11.96 5.22 8.54
C LYS A 26 -11.61 4.22 7.45
N VAL A 27 -10.78 3.24 7.78
CA VAL A 27 -10.37 2.13 6.91
C VAL A 27 -11.00 0.83 7.41
N PRO A 28 -11.16 -0.21 6.56
CA PRO A 28 -10.77 -0.30 5.15
C PRO A 28 -11.62 0.57 4.22
N LEU A 29 -11.05 0.96 3.06
CA LEU A 29 -11.78 1.58 1.95
C LEU A 29 -11.45 0.86 0.65
N VAL A 30 -12.49 0.53 -0.12
CA VAL A 30 -12.37 -0.20 -1.37
C VAL A 30 -12.65 0.73 -2.54
N PHE A 31 -11.72 0.74 -3.50
CA PHE A 31 -11.87 1.44 -4.75
C PHE A 31 -11.95 0.43 -5.90
N VAL A 32 -12.96 0.57 -6.75
CA VAL A 32 -13.13 -0.27 -7.94
C VAL A 32 -13.08 0.61 -9.17
N LYS A 33 -12.17 0.30 -10.11
CA LYS A 33 -11.98 1.06 -11.36
C LYS A 33 -11.81 2.56 -11.11
N GLY A 34 -11.07 2.93 -10.05
CA GLY A 34 -10.80 4.31 -9.66
C GLY A 34 -11.92 5.02 -8.89
N ARG A 35 -13.04 4.35 -8.57
CA ARG A 35 -14.16 4.93 -7.82
C ARG A 35 -14.20 4.37 -6.41
N LEU A 36 -14.41 5.24 -5.41
CA LEU A 36 -14.66 4.82 -4.03
C LEU A 36 -16.01 4.11 -3.96
N ILE A 37 -16.01 2.89 -3.43
CA ILE A 37 -17.22 2.10 -3.25
C ILE A 37 -17.70 2.16 -1.80
N GLY A 38 -16.78 2.12 -0.84
CA GLY A 38 -17.10 2.21 0.59
C GLY A 38 -16.14 1.41 1.46
N GLY A 39 -16.51 1.25 2.72
CA GLY A 39 -15.81 0.43 3.69
C GLY A 39 -16.39 -0.98 3.80
N ALA A 40 -16.09 -1.65 4.91
CA ALA A 40 -16.51 -3.04 5.14
C ALA A 40 -18.03 -3.20 5.10
N ASP A 41 -18.77 -2.30 5.75
CA ASP A 41 -20.24 -2.38 5.84
C ASP A 41 -20.90 -2.25 4.46
N GLU A 42 -20.42 -1.33 3.62
CA GLU A 42 -20.90 -1.21 2.24
C GLU A 42 -20.56 -2.44 1.39
N MET A 43 -19.39 -3.06 1.59
CA MET A 43 -19.04 -4.30 0.87
C MET A 43 -19.98 -5.45 1.25
N VAL A 44 -20.24 -5.64 2.54
CA VAL A 44 -21.15 -6.69 3.05
C VAL A 44 -22.54 -6.50 2.46
N LYS A 45 -23.06 -5.27 2.52
CA LYS A 45 -24.37 -4.97 1.94
C LYS A 45 -24.44 -5.26 0.44
N LEU A 46 -23.39 -4.93 -0.32
CA LEU A 46 -23.33 -5.21 -1.76
C LEU A 46 -23.28 -6.72 -2.07
N ASP A 47 -22.64 -7.50 -1.21
CA ASP A 47 -22.59 -8.96 -1.30
C ASP A 47 -23.97 -9.58 -1.00
N GLU A 48 -24.61 -9.16 0.09
CA GLU A 48 -25.95 -9.61 0.49
C GLU A 48 -27.02 -9.26 -0.56
N GLU A 49 -26.88 -8.11 -1.22
CA GLU A 49 -27.76 -7.70 -2.31
C GLU A 49 -27.43 -8.39 -3.65
N GLY A 50 -26.39 -9.22 -3.71
CA GLY A 50 -25.95 -9.93 -4.93
C GLY A 50 -25.36 -9.00 -6.01
N LYS A 51 -24.97 -7.77 -5.66
CA LYS A 51 -24.48 -6.74 -6.58
C LYS A 51 -22.96 -6.73 -6.74
N LEU A 52 -22.24 -7.36 -5.82
CA LEU A 52 -20.78 -7.35 -5.79
C LEU A 52 -20.16 -7.93 -7.08
N GLY A 53 -20.71 -9.03 -7.61
CA GLY A 53 -20.23 -9.64 -8.85
C GLY A 53 -20.30 -8.70 -10.06
N ASN A 54 -21.40 -7.93 -10.19
CA ASN A 54 -21.55 -6.94 -11.26
C ASN A 54 -20.54 -5.80 -11.13
N LEU A 55 -20.23 -5.38 -9.90
CA LEU A 55 -19.25 -4.33 -9.64
C LEU A 55 -17.83 -4.77 -10.03
N LEU A 56 -17.50 -6.04 -9.73
CA LEU A 56 -16.20 -6.63 -10.03
C LEU A 56 -16.08 -7.18 -11.46
N ALA A 57 -17.15 -7.14 -12.24
CA ALA A 57 -17.16 -7.67 -13.61
C ALA A 57 -16.06 -7.03 -14.48
N GLY A 58 -15.30 -7.89 -15.18
CA GLY A 58 -14.19 -7.48 -16.04
C GLY A 58 -12.90 -7.13 -15.29
N ILE A 59 -12.86 -7.28 -13.96
CA ILE A 59 -11.60 -7.25 -13.20
C ILE A 59 -10.99 -8.64 -13.27
N PRO A 60 -9.71 -8.78 -13.66
CA PRO A 60 -9.03 -10.06 -13.63
C PRO A 60 -9.01 -10.64 -12.21
N GLU A 61 -9.06 -11.98 -12.11
CA GLU A 61 -8.84 -12.66 -10.85
C GLU A 61 -7.50 -12.23 -10.24
N ALA A 62 -7.43 -12.27 -8.90
CA ALA A 62 -6.20 -11.94 -8.22
C ALA A 62 -5.10 -12.94 -8.66
N ALA A 63 -4.06 -12.43 -9.32
CA ALA A 63 -2.89 -13.21 -9.61
C ALA A 63 -2.29 -13.75 -8.30
N ALA A 64 -1.64 -14.92 -8.39
CA ALA A 64 -0.77 -15.39 -7.32
C ALA A 64 0.20 -14.27 -6.91
N GLY A 65 0.45 -14.14 -5.61
CA GLY A 65 1.32 -13.10 -5.08
C GLY A 65 2.68 -13.06 -5.79
N CYS A 66 3.29 -11.88 -5.86
CA CYS A 66 4.60 -11.70 -6.46
C CYS A 66 5.62 -12.69 -5.85
N GLY A 67 6.41 -13.38 -6.69
CA GLY A 67 7.40 -14.38 -6.23
C GLY A 67 8.51 -13.80 -5.32
N GLY A 68 8.67 -12.47 -5.27
CA GLY A 68 9.58 -11.81 -4.34
C GLY A 68 8.95 -11.45 -3.00
N CYS A 69 7.84 -10.71 -3.02
CA CYS A 69 7.23 -10.14 -1.81
C CYS A 69 5.93 -10.81 -1.36
N ALA A 70 5.53 -11.92 -1.99
CA ALA A 70 4.29 -12.65 -1.73
C ALA A 70 3.02 -11.77 -1.76
N GLY A 71 3.02 -10.69 -2.55
CA GLY A 71 1.90 -9.74 -2.65
C GLY A 71 1.94 -8.54 -1.69
N ILE A 72 2.88 -8.48 -0.73
CA ILE A 72 3.00 -7.38 0.25
C ILE A 72 3.52 -6.07 -0.38
N ARG A 73 4.14 -6.15 -1.57
CA ARG A 73 4.69 -5.05 -2.40
C ARG A 73 5.82 -4.23 -1.77
N PHE A 74 6.14 -4.45 -0.50
CA PHE A 74 7.30 -3.88 0.18
C PHE A 74 8.29 -4.96 0.58
N MET A 75 9.57 -4.59 0.63
CA MET A 75 10.67 -5.42 1.11
C MET A 75 11.58 -4.59 2.01
N MET A 76 12.32 -5.26 2.89
CA MET A 76 13.34 -4.59 3.71
C MET A 76 14.39 -3.92 2.81
N CYS A 77 14.76 -2.68 3.14
CA CYS A 77 15.80 -1.96 2.41
C CYS A 77 17.15 -2.64 2.59
N VAL A 78 17.79 -3.00 1.47
CA VAL A 78 19.10 -3.65 1.45
C VAL A 78 20.25 -2.70 1.77
N ASP A 79 20.10 -1.40 1.49
CA ASP A 79 21.15 -0.40 1.75
C ASP A 79 21.30 -0.09 3.24
N CYS A 80 20.19 -0.03 3.98
CA CYS A 80 20.19 0.31 5.41
C CYS A 80 19.78 -0.84 6.33
N ASN A 81 19.47 -2.03 5.78
CA ASN A 81 18.97 -3.19 6.52
C ASN A 81 17.77 -2.85 7.42
N GLY A 82 16.85 -2.02 6.91
CA GLY A 82 15.66 -1.55 7.64
C GLY A 82 15.90 -0.49 8.72
N SER A 83 17.15 -0.09 8.99
CA SER A 83 17.46 0.87 10.06
C SER A 83 17.13 2.34 9.74
N CYS A 84 16.79 2.63 8.47
CA CYS A 84 16.66 3.98 7.92
C CYS A 84 17.94 4.83 7.99
N LYS A 85 19.09 4.23 8.28
CA LYS A 85 20.37 4.94 8.45
C LYS A 85 21.48 4.29 7.63
N VAL A 86 22.31 5.11 7.01
CA VAL A 86 23.53 4.69 6.30
C VAL A 86 24.70 5.57 6.75
N LEU A 87 25.93 5.10 6.59
CA LEU A 87 27.11 5.91 6.90
C LEU A 87 27.24 7.02 5.83
N GLY A 88 27.42 8.26 6.27
CA GLY A 88 27.66 9.39 5.38
C GLY A 88 29.00 9.28 4.66
N GLU A 89 29.16 10.05 3.57
CA GLU A 89 30.38 10.07 2.75
C GLU A 89 31.64 10.46 3.55
N ASP A 90 31.46 11.22 4.63
CA ASP A 90 32.53 11.61 5.56
C ASP A 90 32.95 10.48 6.51
N GLY A 91 32.23 9.35 6.52
CA GLY A 91 32.50 8.16 7.33
C GLY A 91 32.29 8.34 8.84
N LYS A 92 31.88 9.54 9.29
CA LYS A 92 31.83 9.90 10.72
C LYS A 92 30.41 10.01 11.26
N LYS A 93 29.43 10.28 10.40
CA LYS A 93 28.03 10.47 10.81
C LYS A 93 27.12 9.52 10.06
N SER A 94 26.10 9.03 10.75
CA SER A 94 24.99 8.36 10.08
C SER A 94 24.05 9.41 9.49
N VAL A 95 23.61 9.17 8.26
CA VAL A 95 22.62 9.98 7.55
C VAL A 95 21.38 9.14 7.27
N LYS A 96 20.25 9.80 7.01
CA LYS A 96 19.01 9.11 6.65
C LYS A 96 19.21 8.38 5.31
N CYS A 97 18.72 7.14 5.22
CA CYS A 97 18.69 6.42 3.96
C CYS A 97 17.72 7.09 2.98
N ASN A 98 18.17 7.34 1.76
CA ASN A 98 17.37 8.03 0.72
C ASN A 98 16.62 7.05 -0.20
N LYS A 99 16.74 5.73 0.04
CA LYS A 99 16.17 4.68 -0.79
C LYS A 99 14.90 4.09 -0.21
N CYS A 100 14.75 4.12 1.11
CA CYS A 100 13.62 3.52 1.82
C CYS A 100 12.64 4.57 2.35
N ASN A 101 11.44 4.11 2.66
CA ASN A 101 10.47 4.90 3.40
C ASN A 101 10.83 4.99 4.90
N GLU A 102 9.95 5.60 5.69
CA GLU A 102 10.11 5.82 7.12
C GLU A 102 10.23 4.53 7.96
N ASN A 103 9.78 3.40 7.42
CA ASN A 103 9.82 2.08 8.04
C ASN A 103 11.02 1.24 7.55
N GLY A 104 11.92 1.81 6.75
CA GLY A 104 13.09 1.07 6.26
C GLY A 104 12.72 0.11 5.12
N LEU A 105 11.61 0.37 4.43
CA LEU A 105 11.09 -0.49 3.36
C LEU A 105 11.28 0.15 1.99
N ILE A 106 11.51 -0.70 0.99
CA ILE A 106 11.53 -0.34 -0.44
C ILE A 106 10.38 -1.03 -1.15
N GLN A 107 9.93 -0.47 -2.27
CA GLN A 107 8.98 -1.18 -3.13
C GLN A 107 9.65 -2.41 -3.75
N CYS A 108 8.89 -3.50 -3.87
CA CYS A 108 9.37 -4.71 -4.50
C CYS A 108 9.65 -4.43 -5.99
N PRO A 109 10.89 -4.63 -6.47
CA PRO A 109 11.25 -4.38 -7.86
C PRO A 109 10.65 -5.42 -8.82
N LEU A 110 10.12 -6.53 -8.30
CA LEU A 110 9.42 -7.55 -9.07
C LEU A 110 7.92 -7.30 -9.17
N CYS A 111 7.38 -6.31 -8.44
CA CYS A 111 6.00 -5.90 -8.58
C CYS A 111 5.89 -4.85 -9.69
N CYS A 112 5.20 -5.19 -10.78
CA CYS A 112 4.66 -4.22 -11.72
C CYS A 112 3.38 -3.55 -11.20
#